data_AF-A0A1N7L0W7-F1
#
_entry.id   AF-A0A1N7L0W7-F1
#
_cell.length_a   1.000
_cell.length_b   1.000
_cell.length_c   1.000
_cell.angle_alpha   90.00
_cell.angle_beta   90.00
_cell.angle_gamma   90.00
#
_symmetry.space_group_name_H-M   'P 1'
#
loop_
_entity.id
_entity.type
_entity.pdbx_description
1 polymer ?
#
loop_
_entity_poly.entity_id
_entity_poly.type
_entity_poly.pdbx_seq_one_letter_code
_entity_poly.pdbx_strand_id
1 'polypeptide(L)'
;MSIHVAEDVLSQDVQEPSDRDVDDDWLYFWRDYEGKVSAEELQELWGRVLAGEVKNPGTYSVRTLDFLKVLSREEAELISKAAQFVIDGRIFRGKDEFLEESGLILPQMLHLQDIGVLSGLESLGFKATYTSIKPDCFYLGLVASNRILLIEGEDTNKEAEAEVYLVTSIGREVLKLASFKVNEGYLKSVAKDYVKKGFKVSVADWTWVSDREGRYSNRIEITDNA
;
A
#
# COMPACT_ATOMS: atom_id res chain seq x y z
N MET A 1 -15.33 22.16 7.11
CA MET A 1 -15.89 20.95 6.48
C MET A 1 -14.91 19.79 6.67
N SER A 2 -13.64 19.95 6.28
CA SER A 2 -12.60 18.91 6.48
C SER A 2 -12.22 18.62 7.94
N ILE A 3 -12.29 19.62 8.83
CA ILE A 3 -12.07 19.41 10.28
C ILE A 3 -13.10 18.45 10.86
N HIS A 4 -14.39 18.58 10.50
CA HIS A 4 -15.43 17.67 10.98
C HIS A 4 -15.21 16.24 10.47
N VAL A 5 -14.76 16.09 9.22
CA VAL A 5 -14.36 14.77 8.72
C VAL A 5 -13.21 14.20 9.55
N ALA A 6 -12.22 15.02 9.90
CA ALA A 6 -11.12 14.56 10.73
C ALA A 6 -11.58 14.15 12.14
N GLU A 7 -12.45 14.94 12.77
CA GLU A 7 -13.08 14.64 14.06
C GLU A 7 -13.88 13.34 13.99
N ASP A 8 -14.69 13.16 12.95
CA ASP A 8 -15.50 11.94 12.75
C ASP A 8 -14.61 10.70 12.60
N VAL A 9 -13.56 10.78 11.77
CA VAL A 9 -12.59 9.68 11.58
C VAL A 9 -11.91 9.33 12.90
N LEU A 10 -11.44 10.33 13.64
CA LEU A 10 -10.76 10.14 14.93
C LEU A 10 -11.72 9.60 16.01
N SER A 11 -12.99 10.00 15.99
CA SER A 11 -13.99 9.56 16.98
C SER A 11 -14.36 8.08 16.86
N GLN A 12 -14.19 7.50 15.67
CA GLN A 12 -14.44 6.08 15.39
C GLN A 12 -13.20 5.22 15.61
N ASP A 13 -12.03 5.84 15.80
CA ASP A 13 -10.78 5.14 16.05
C ASP A 13 -10.71 4.70 17.52
N VAL A 14 -10.35 3.42 17.72
CA VAL A 14 -10.23 2.81 19.05
C VAL A 14 -8.79 2.78 19.56
N GLN A 15 -7.83 3.28 18.75
CA GLN A 15 -6.41 3.29 19.07
C GLN A 15 -6.01 4.59 19.78
N GLU A 16 -5.04 4.50 20.69
CA GLU A 16 -4.47 5.68 21.34
C GLU A 16 -3.64 6.50 20.35
N PRO A 17 -3.80 7.84 20.31
CA PRO A 17 -2.99 8.72 19.46
C PRO A 17 -1.54 8.79 19.98
N SER A 18 -0.63 9.18 19.10
CA SER A 18 0.77 9.44 19.46
C SER A 18 0.88 10.65 20.40
N ASP A 19 1.77 10.60 21.38
CA ASP A 19 2.14 11.76 22.25
C ASP A 19 2.97 12.84 21.53
N ARG A 20 3.03 12.80 20.20
CA ARG A 20 3.85 13.72 19.40
C ARG A 20 2.96 14.83 18.88
N ASP A 21 3.50 16.03 18.81
CA ASP A 21 2.81 17.15 18.19
C ASP A 21 2.93 17.08 16.66
N VAL A 22 1.90 17.58 15.98
CA VAL A 22 1.93 17.81 14.53
C VAL A 22 2.89 18.96 14.24
N ASP A 23 3.67 18.82 13.17
CA ASP A 23 4.59 19.87 12.73
C ASP A 23 3.84 21.15 12.31
N ASP A 24 4.24 22.30 12.84
CA ASP A 24 3.57 23.58 12.62
C ASP A 24 3.60 24.02 11.14
N ASP A 25 4.72 23.77 10.44
CA ASP A 25 4.87 24.11 9.03
C ASP A 25 3.97 23.19 8.19
N TRP A 26 3.92 21.89 8.51
CA TRP A 26 2.99 20.95 7.88
C TRP A 26 1.54 21.42 8.03
N LEU A 27 1.14 21.81 9.26
CA LEU A 27 -0.22 22.27 9.54
C LEU A 27 -0.55 23.56 8.79
N TYR A 28 0.42 24.46 8.64
CA TYR A 28 0.29 25.66 7.82
C TYR A 28 0.01 25.30 6.35
N PHE A 29 0.81 24.41 5.74
CA PHE A 29 0.59 23.97 4.35
C PHE A 29 -0.77 23.29 4.17
N TRP A 30 -1.15 22.40 5.09
CA TRP A 30 -2.45 21.74 5.04
C TRP A 30 -3.61 22.76 5.05
N ARG A 31 -3.56 23.76 5.95
CA ARG A 31 -4.59 24.83 6.01
C ARG A 31 -4.64 25.68 4.74
N ASP A 32 -3.49 26.06 4.20
CA ASP A 32 -3.41 26.86 2.97
C ASP A 32 -4.00 26.10 1.77
N TYR A 33 -3.83 24.78 1.71
CA TYR A 33 -4.31 23.96 0.60
C TYR A 33 -5.78 23.61 0.72
N GLU A 34 -6.24 23.18 1.91
CA GLU A 34 -7.64 22.87 2.17
C GLU A 34 -8.54 24.10 1.97
N GLY A 35 -8.08 25.29 2.40
CA GLY A 35 -8.84 26.54 2.25
C GLY A 35 -9.08 26.98 0.80
N LYS A 36 -8.41 26.35 -0.18
CA LYS A 36 -8.56 26.61 -1.63
C LYS A 36 -9.51 25.62 -2.32
N VAL A 37 -10.08 24.67 -1.57
CA VAL A 37 -10.90 23.59 -2.09
C VAL A 37 -12.34 23.72 -1.60
N SER A 38 -13.29 23.72 -2.55
CA SER A 38 -14.73 23.76 -2.25
C SER A 38 -15.48 22.47 -2.62
N ALA A 39 -14.82 21.53 -3.28
CA ALA A 39 -15.42 20.24 -3.64
C ALA A 39 -15.47 19.33 -2.41
N GLU A 40 -16.65 18.79 -2.12
CA GLU A 40 -16.92 18.00 -0.92
C GLU A 40 -16.04 16.73 -0.85
N GLU A 41 -15.87 16.03 -1.98
CA GLU A 41 -15.00 14.85 -2.10
C GLU A 41 -13.54 15.15 -1.73
N LEU A 42 -13.04 16.33 -2.13
CA LEU A 42 -11.67 16.73 -1.80
C LEU A 42 -11.57 17.17 -0.34
N GLN A 43 -12.60 17.79 0.23
CA GLN A 43 -12.63 18.12 1.66
C GLN A 43 -12.65 16.86 2.54
N GLU A 44 -13.33 15.81 2.10
CA GLU A 44 -13.27 14.50 2.76
C GLU A 44 -11.84 13.95 2.74
N LEU A 45 -11.18 14.01 1.59
CA LEU A 45 -9.78 13.59 1.44
C LEU A 45 -8.84 14.38 2.37
N TRP A 46 -8.95 15.72 2.39
CA TRP A 46 -8.15 16.58 3.28
C TRP A 46 -8.42 16.32 4.76
N GLY A 47 -9.67 15.99 5.12
CA GLY A 47 -10.04 15.59 6.48
C GLY A 47 -9.38 14.28 6.91
N ARG A 48 -9.33 13.27 6.03
CA ARG A 48 -8.62 12.00 6.28
C ARG A 48 -7.11 12.20 6.42
N VAL A 49 -6.52 13.06 5.59
CA VAL A 49 -5.10 13.44 5.71
C VAL A 49 -4.82 14.05 7.08
N LEU A 50 -5.65 15.00 7.53
CA LEU A 50 -5.51 15.62 8.84
C LEU A 50 -5.66 14.60 9.97
N ALA A 51 -6.68 13.74 9.90
CA ALA A 51 -6.91 12.71 10.92
C ALA A 51 -5.69 11.79 11.10
N GLY A 52 -5.11 11.31 10.00
CA GLY A 52 -3.94 10.44 10.08
C GLY A 52 -2.69 11.17 10.60
N GLU A 53 -2.49 12.44 10.24
CA GLU A 53 -1.36 13.23 10.76
C GLU A 53 -1.52 13.56 12.25
N VAL A 54 -2.72 13.92 12.69
CA VAL A 54 -3.03 14.16 14.11
C VAL A 54 -2.88 12.89 14.94
N LYS A 55 -3.34 11.75 14.40
CA LYS A 55 -3.20 10.46 15.09
C LYS A 55 -1.75 10.04 15.23
N ASN A 56 -0.97 10.17 14.16
CA ASN A 56 0.41 9.70 14.12
C ASN A 56 1.28 10.65 13.28
N PRO A 57 1.84 11.71 13.89
CA PRO A 57 2.63 12.70 13.17
C PRO A 57 3.80 12.10 12.37
N GLY A 58 4.01 12.64 11.17
CA GLY A 58 4.90 12.13 10.15
C GLY A 58 4.28 11.05 9.25
N THR A 59 2.95 10.88 9.28
CA THR A 59 2.26 9.90 8.43
C THR A 59 2.15 10.38 6.98
N TYR A 60 1.94 11.68 6.79
CA TYR A 60 1.89 12.33 5.48
C TYR A 60 2.93 13.43 5.39
N SER A 61 3.77 13.38 4.37
CA SER A 61 4.75 14.42 4.11
C SER A 61 4.11 15.65 3.44
N VAL A 62 4.78 16.81 3.54
CA VAL A 62 4.38 18.02 2.77
C VAL A 62 4.34 17.72 1.26
N ARG A 63 5.21 16.83 0.76
CA ARG A 63 5.18 16.37 -0.63
C ARG A 63 3.88 15.66 -0.99
N THR A 64 3.28 14.91 -0.06
CA THR A 64 1.96 14.31 -0.26
C THR A 64 0.88 15.37 -0.31
N LEU A 65 0.95 16.43 0.50
CA LEU A 65 0.01 17.56 0.39
C LEU A 65 0.10 18.24 -0.98
N ASP A 66 1.32 18.50 -1.47
CA ASP A 66 1.55 19.06 -2.81
C ASP A 66 1.02 18.16 -3.92
N PHE A 67 1.21 16.84 -3.78
CA PHE A 67 0.70 15.85 -4.72
C PHE A 67 -0.83 15.85 -4.77
N LEU A 68 -1.49 15.77 -3.61
CA LEU A 68 -2.96 15.73 -3.53
C LEU A 68 -3.61 17.02 -4.05
N LYS A 69 -2.96 18.17 -3.88
CA LYS A 69 -3.45 19.46 -4.35
C LYS A 69 -3.67 19.52 -5.87
N VAL A 70 -2.86 18.79 -6.64
CA VAL A 70 -2.93 18.80 -8.11
C VAL A 70 -3.44 17.49 -8.70
N LEU A 71 -3.80 16.53 -7.85
CA LEU A 71 -4.26 15.21 -8.26
C LEU A 71 -5.60 15.32 -9.01
N SER A 72 -5.62 14.85 -10.26
CA SER A 72 -6.83 14.74 -11.07
C SER A 72 -7.66 13.52 -10.69
N ARG A 73 -8.93 13.51 -11.09
CA ARG A 73 -9.82 12.36 -10.90
C ARG A 73 -9.30 11.12 -11.64
N GLU A 74 -8.82 11.33 -12.87
CA GLU A 74 -8.28 10.29 -13.73
C GLU A 74 -7.03 9.64 -13.11
N GLU A 75 -6.14 10.44 -12.52
CA GLU A 75 -4.98 9.92 -11.77
C GLU A 75 -5.41 9.17 -10.51
N ALA A 76 -6.38 9.69 -9.74
CA ALA A 76 -6.90 9.00 -8.56
C ALA A 76 -7.51 7.63 -8.92
N GLU A 77 -8.28 7.55 -10.02
CA GLU A 77 -8.81 6.30 -10.55
C GLU A 77 -7.69 5.35 -10.99
N LEU A 78 -6.64 5.87 -11.63
CA LEU A 78 -5.49 5.08 -12.06
C LEU A 78 -4.70 4.52 -10.87
N ILE A 79 -4.47 5.31 -9.83
CA ILE A 79 -3.83 4.87 -8.58
C ILE A 79 -4.67 3.79 -7.92
N SER A 80 -6.00 3.94 -7.90
CA SER A 80 -6.93 2.94 -7.36
C SER A 80 -6.86 1.61 -8.10
N LYS A 81 -6.69 1.63 -9.43
CA LYS A 81 -6.45 0.42 -10.23
C LYS A 81 -5.13 -0.24 -9.84
N ALA A 82 -4.04 0.53 -9.76
CA ALA A 82 -2.72 0.01 -9.38
C ALA A 82 -2.70 -0.57 -7.95
N ALA A 83 -3.44 0.03 -7.02
CA ALA A 83 -3.52 -0.37 -5.62
C ALA A 83 -3.97 -1.84 -5.43
N GLN A 84 -4.80 -2.37 -6.34
CA GLN A 84 -5.28 -3.75 -6.30
C GLN A 84 -4.16 -4.80 -6.44
N PHE A 85 -3.01 -4.37 -6.96
CA PHE A 85 -1.83 -5.21 -7.23
C PHE A 85 -0.69 -4.97 -6.25
N VAL A 86 -0.87 -4.06 -5.29
CA VAL A 86 0.17 -3.72 -4.32
C VAL A 86 0.20 -4.77 -3.21
N ILE A 87 1.34 -5.46 -3.10
CA ILE A 87 1.68 -6.39 -2.02
C ILE A 87 2.95 -5.86 -1.34
N ASP A 88 2.84 -5.49 -0.08
CA ASP A 88 3.91 -4.87 0.73
C ASP A 88 4.56 -3.66 0.04
N GLY A 89 3.74 -2.84 -0.62
CA GLY A 89 4.16 -1.66 -1.38
C GLY A 89 4.96 -1.98 -2.65
N ARG A 90 4.72 -3.13 -3.26
CA ARG A 90 5.35 -3.56 -4.51
C ARG A 90 4.33 -4.19 -5.45
N ILE A 91 4.58 -4.09 -6.74
CA ILE A 91 3.85 -4.81 -7.78
C ILE A 91 4.82 -5.80 -8.42
N PHE A 92 4.57 -7.09 -8.23
CA PHE A 92 5.34 -8.20 -8.80
C PHE A 92 5.20 -8.26 -10.32
N ARG A 93 6.35 -8.42 -11.00
CA ARG A 93 6.48 -8.51 -12.46
C ARG A 93 6.15 -9.91 -12.99
N GLY A 94 5.98 -10.03 -14.31
CA GLY A 94 5.65 -11.29 -14.98
C GLY A 94 4.19 -11.70 -14.81
N LYS A 95 3.32 -10.71 -14.56
CA LYS A 95 1.88 -10.85 -14.27
C LYS A 95 1.06 -9.89 -15.12
N ASP A 96 1.55 -9.60 -16.32
CA ASP A 96 1.02 -8.53 -17.18
C ASP A 96 -0.45 -8.78 -17.53
N GLU A 97 -0.86 -10.03 -17.71
CA GLU A 97 -2.26 -10.40 -17.95
C GLU A 97 -3.24 -9.77 -16.94
N PHE A 98 -2.92 -9.79 -15.65
CA PHE A 98 -3.78 -9.22 -14.60
C PHE A 98 -3.81 -7.69 -14.63
N LEU A 99 -2.66 -7.08 -14.93
CA LEU A 99 -2.51 -5.62 -15.01
C LEU A 99 -3.27 -5.10 -16.24
N GLU A 100 -3.07 -5.71 -17.39
CA GLU A 100 -3.69 -5.35 -18.67
C GLU A 100 -5.21 -5.53 -18.63
N GLU A 101 -5.73 -6.61 -18.01
CA GLU A 101 -7.17 -6.80 -17.77
C GLU A 101 -7.81 -5.65 -16.98
N SER A 102 -7.03 -4.98 -16.12
CA SER A 102 -7.47 -3.81 -15.35
C SER A 102 -7.16 -2.47 -16.04
N GLY A 103 -6.62 -2.51 -17.27
CA GLY A 103 -6.24 -1.33 -18.05
C GLY A 103 -4.90 -0.70 -17.64
N LEU A 104 -4.06 -1.41 -16.88
CA LEU A 104 -2.71 -0.99 -16.52
C LEU A 104 -1.69 -1.50 -17.55
N ILE A 105 -1.77 -0.98 -18.76
CA ILE A 105 -0.76 -1.20 -19.80
C ILE A 105 0.43 -0.23 -19.62
N LEU A 106 1.50 -0.42 -20.39
CA LEU A 106 2.74 0.35 -20.25
C LEU A 106 2.55 1.89 -20.17
N PRO A 107 1.76 2.56 -21.04
CA PRO A 107 1.48 3.99 -20.91
C PRO A 107 0.95 4.42 -19.53
N GLN A 108 0.03 3.66 -18.95
CA GLN A 108 -0.53 3.92 -17.62
C GLN A 108 0.51 3.71 -16.53
N MET A 109 1.33 2.65 -16.64
CA MET A 109 2.41 2.38 -15.69
C MET A 109 3.50 3.46 -15.74
N LEU A 110 3.85 3.95 -16.93
CA LEU A 110 4.76 5.08 -17.12
C LEU A 110 4.19 6.36 -16.51
N HIS A 111 2.90 6.64 -16.73
CA HIS A 111 2.26 7.80 -16.14
C HIS A 111 2.28 7.76 -14.60
N LEU A 112 2.01 6.59 -13.99
CA LEU A 112 2.13 6.39 -12.54
C LEU A 112 3.57 6.63 -12.03
N GLN A 113 4.59 6.37 -12.85
CA GLN A 113 5.97 6.70 -12.53
C GLN A 113 6.25 8.21 -12.68
N ASP A 114 5.74 8.85 -13.73
CA ASP A 114 5.95 10.27 -13.99
C ASP A 114 5.34 11.15 -12.89
N ILE A 115 4.18 10.76 -12.35
CA ILE A 115 3.56 11.44 -11.20
C ILE A 115 4.16 10.99 -9.86
N GLY A 116 5.13 10.08 -9.88
CA GLY A 116 5.89 9.67 -8.70
C GLY A 116 5.18 8.70 -7.77
N VAL A 117 4.15 7.95 -8.22
CA VAL A 117 3.48 6.90 -7.43
C VAL A 117 4.25 5.58 -7.50
N LEU A 118 4.77 5.25 -8.69
CA LEU A 118 5.57 4.06 -8.94
C LEU A 118 7.01 4.40 -9.32
N SER A 119 7.88 3.40 -9.25
CA SER A 119 9.25 3.44 -9.75
C SER A 119 9.66 2.05 -10.21
N GLY A 120 10.67 1.98 -11.06
CA GLY A 120 11.24 0.70 -11.46
C GLY A 120 10.77 0.21 -12.81
N LEU A 121 10.34 1.08 -13.73
CA LEU A 121 10.05 0.68 -15.12
C LEU A 121 11.32 0.60 -16.00
N GLU A 122 12.50 0.85 -15.45
CA GLU A 122 13.77 0.78 -16.17
C GLU A 122 14.14 -0.67 -16.56
N SER A 123 15.07 -0.81 -17.50
CA SER A 123 15.38 -2.06 -18.21
C SER A 123 15.89 -3.21 -17.33
N LEU A 124 16.51 -2.93 -16.19
CA LEU A 124 16.99 -3.95 -15.25
C LEU A 124 15.95 -4.32 -14.19
N GLY A 125 14.91 -3.50 -14.02
CA GLY A 125 13.91 -3.63 -12.95
C GLY A 125 14.49 -3.61 -11.53
N PHE A 126 13.62 -3.64 -10.53
CA PHE A 126 14.04 -3.85 -9.14
C PHE A 126 13.89 -5.31 -8.76
N LYS A 127 14.88 -5.82 -8.03
CA LYS A 127 14.81 -7.11 -7.36
C LYS A 127 14.58 -6.88 -5.87
N ALA A 128 13.45 -7.37 -5.36
CA ALA A 128 13.20 -7.45 -3.94
C ALA A 128 13.77 -8.75 -3.40
N THR A 129 14.57 -8.67 -2.33
CA THR A 129 15.08 -9.80 -1.58
C THR A 129 14.55 -9.70 -0.15
N TYR A 130 13.93 -10.77 0.33
CA TYR A 130 13.35 -10.84 1.67
C TYR A 130 14.02 -11.96 2.47
N THR A 131 14.31 -11.64 3.73
CA THR A 131 14.84 -12.57 4.73
C THR A 131 13.76 -12.93 5.75
N SER A 132 14.00 -13.97 6.53
CA SER A 132 13.08 -14.34 7.60
C SER A 132 12.94 -13.24 8.65
N ILE A 133 11.73 -13.06 9.19
CA ILE A 133 11.49 -12.25 10.41
C ILE A 133 11.60 -13.08 11.69
N LYS A 134 11.83 -14.40 11.58
CA LYS A 134 12.00 -15.33 12.70
C LYS A 134 13.40 -15.92 12.73
N PRO A 135 13.97 -16.19 13.92
CA PRO A 135 15.33 -16.70 14.04
C PRO A 135 15.46 -18.21 13.77
N ASP A 136 14.38 -18.99 13.92
CA ASP A 136 14.38 -20.46 13.97
C ASP A 136 13.89 -21.14 12.69
N CYS A 137 13.08 -20.45 11.89
CA CYS A 137 12.61 -20.91 10.59
C CYS A 137 12.45 -19.72 9.64
N PHE A 138 12.32 -19.98 8.34
CA PHE A 138 11.90 -18.94 7.42
C PHE A 138 10.43 -18.63 7.63
N TYR A 139 10.13 -17.38 7.96
CA TYR A 139 8.77 -16.87 8.04
C TYR A 139 8.76 -15.43 7.53
N LEU A 140 7.83 -15.13 6.64
CA LEU A 140 7.63 -13.81 6.08
C LEU A 140 6.13 -13.58 5.83
N GLY A 141 5.63 -12.41 6.22
CA GLY A 141 4.28 -11.97 5.92
C GLY A 141 4.33 -10.72 5.04
N LEU A 142 3.70 -10.78 3.87
CA LEU A 142 3.58 -9.64 2.95
C LEU A 142 2.12 -9.19 2.90
N VAL A 143 1.83 -8.03 3.48
CA VAL A 143 0.46 -7.51 3.58
C VAL A 143 0.03 -6.88 2.25
N ALA A 144 -1.18 -7.18 1.81
CA ALA A 144 -1.80 -6.64 0.61
C ALA A 144 -3.21 -6.16 0.97
N SER A 145 -3.34 -4.89 1.35
CA SER A 145 -4.59 -4.30 1.86
C SER A 145 -5.27 -5.19 2.94
N ASN A 146 -6.38 -5.85 2.60
CA ASN A 146 -7.17 -6.73 3.46
C ASN A 146 -6.76 -8.22 3.40
N ARG A 147 -5.59 -8.51 2.83
CA ARG A 147 -5.00 -9.84 2.70
C ARG A 147 -3.57 -9.85 3.21
N ILE A 148 -3.07 -11.05 3.50
CA ILE A 148 -1.65 -11.28 3.74
C ILE A 148 -1.20 -12.55 3.02
N LEU A 149 -0.03 -12.48 2.40
CA LEU A 149 0.71 -13.62 1.88
C LEU A 149 1.71 -14.09 2.93
N LEU A 150 1.59 -15.34 3.37
CA LEU A 150 2.45 -15.98 4.35
C LEU A 150 3.39 -16.94 3.63
N ILE A 151 4.70 -16.76 3.80
CA ILE A 151 5.74 -17.55 3.17
C ILE A 151 6.58 -18.19 4.27
N GLU A 152 6.67 -19.53 4.25
CA GLU A 152 7.29 -20.35 5.28
C GLU A 152 8.30 -21.33 4.68
N GLY A 153 9.34 -21.65 5.45
CA GLY A 153 10.36 -22.63 5.06
C GLY A 153 11.21 -23.08 6.25
N GLU A 154 11.92 -24.20 6.08
CA GLU A 154 12.75 -24.77 7.15
C GLU A 154 14.06 -24.00 7.34
N ASP A 155 14.67 -23.51 6.25
CA ASP A 155 15.94 -22.79 6.29
C ASP A 155 15.75 -21.28 6.47
N THR A 156 16.08 -20.76 7.65
CA THR A 156 15.98 -19.33 7.98
C THR A 156 16.87 -18.42 7.13
N ASN A 157 17.96 -18.95 6.56
CA ASN A 157 18.89 -18.19 5.72
C ASN A 157 18.48 -18.17 4.24
N LYS A 158 17.45 -18.94 3.87
CA LYS A 158 16.92 -18.92 2.51
C LYS A 158 16.36 -17.53 2.21
N GLU A 159 16.64 -17.00 1.03
CA GLU A 159 16.08 -15.72 0.59
C GLU A 159 14.87 -15.95 -0.31
N ALA A 160 13.83 -15.16 -0.08
CA ALA A 160 12.69 -15.08 -0.98
C ALA A 160 12.90 -13.87 -1.89
N GLU A 161 12.95 -14.08 -3.21
CA GLU A 161 13.26 -13.02 -4.17
C GLU A 161 12.16 -12.83 -5.20
N ALA A 162 11.98 -11.61 -5.70
CA ALA A 162 11.07 -11.32 -6.82
C ALA A 162 11.50 -10.07 -7.60
N GLU A 163 11.19 -10.05 -8.88
CA GLU A 163 11.27 -8.82 -9.68
C GLU A 163 9.99 -8.00 -9.49
N VAL A 164 10.14 -6.71 -9.24
CA VAL A 164 9.04 -5.83 -8.81
C VAL A 164 9.14 -4.43 -9.42
N TYR A 165 7.99 -3.78 -9.51
CA TYR A 165 7.86 -2.32 -9.46
C TYR A 165 7.70 -1.88 -8.01
N LEU A 166 8.27 -0.75 -7.64
CA LEU A 166 8.19 -0.20 -6.29
C LEU A 166 7.10 0.87 -6.22
N VAL A 167 6.30 0.83 -5.15
CA VAL A 167 5.51 1.99 -4.75
C VAL A 167 6.43 2.94 -3.99
N THR A 168 6.49 4.19 -4.44
CA THR A 168 7.32 5.26 -3.84
C THR A 168 6.82 5.64 -2.45
N SER A 169 7.53 6.52 -1.74
CA SER A 169 7.04 7.07 -0.46
C SER A 169 5.71 7.80 -0.62
N ILE A 170 5.57 8.68 -1.62
CA ILE A 170 4.32 9.40 -1.91
C ILE A 170 3.21 8.41 -2.25
N GLY A 171 3.48 7.42 -3.11
CA GLY A 171 2.50 6.39 -3.45
C GLY A 171 2.03 5.63 -2.21
N ARG A 172 2.95 5.25 -1.31
CA ARG A 172 2.60 4.55 -0.06
C ARG A 172 1.75 5.41 0.86
N GLU A 173 2.06 6.71 0.97
CA GLU A 173 1.29 7.66 1.78
C GLU A 173 -0.13 7.83 1.19
N VAL A 174 -0.24 8.07 -0.13
CA VAL A 174 -1.53 8.22 -0.83
C VAL A 174 -2.40 6.97 -0.69
N LEU A 175 -1.81 5.77 -0.82
CA LEU A 175 -2.55 4.51 -0.67
C LEU A 175 -3.07 4.27 0.76
N LYS A 176 -2.63 5.02 1.79
CA LYS A 176 -3.23 4.93 3.14
C LYS A 176 -4.59 5.64 3.23
N LEU A 177 -4.90 6.56 2.30
CA LEU A 177 -6.10 7.41 2.37
C LEU A 177 -7.39 6.68 1.96
N ALA A 178 -7.26 5.51 1.34
CA ALA A 178 -8.37 4.71 0.86
C ALA A 178 -8.16 3.23 1.17
N SER A 179 -9.27 2.50 1.24
CA SER A 179 -9.26 1.05 1.36
C SER A 179 -9.42 0.42 -0.02
N PHE A 180 -8.58 -0.57 -0.32
CA PHE A 180 -8.58 -1.25 -1.61
C PHE A 180 -8.87 -2.73 -1.44
N LYS A 181 -9.45 -3.34 -2.47
CA LYS A 181 -9.57 -4.79 -2.54
C LYS A 181 -8.46 -5.33 -3.43
N VAL A 182 -7.68 -6.27 -2.91
CA VAL A 182 -6.64 -6.93 -3.71
C VAL A 182 -7.25 -7.78 -4.81
N ASN A 183 -6.60 -7.80 -5.97
CA ASN A 183 -6.91 -8.76 -7.02
C ASN A 183 -6.49 -10.17 -6.57
N GLU A 184 -7.48 -11.01 -6.27
CA GLU A 184 -7.27 -12.37 -5.73
C GLU A 184 -6.53 -13.30 -6.71
N GLY A 185 -6.79 -13.16 -8.02
CA GLY A 185 -6.11 -13.95 -9.04
C GLY A 185 -4.62 -13.62 -9.08
N TYR A 186 -4.31 -12.33 -9.08
CA TYR A 186 -2.95 -11.82 -9.02
C TYR A 186 -2.22 -12.28 -7.74
N LEU A 187 -2.83 -12.10 -6.56
CA LEU A 187 -2.24 -12.50 -5.28
C LEU A 187 -1.92 -14.00 -5.25
N LYS A 188 -2.82 -14.84 -5.75
CA LYS A 188 -2.59 -16.29 -5.88
C LYS A 188 -1.49 -16.61 -6.89
N SER A 189 -1.39 -15.87 -7.99
CA SER A 189 -0.33 -16.05 -8.99
C SER A 189 1.05 -15.73 -8.38
N VAL A 190 1.16 -14.65 -7.60
CA VAL A 190 2.37 -14.33 -6.83
C VAL A 190 2.68 -15.41 -5.79
N ALA A 191 1.67 -15.91 -5.08
CA ALA A 191 1.84 -17.00 -4.12
C ALA A 191 2.43 -18.26 -4.78
N LYS A 192 1.94 -18.64 -5.96
CA LYS A 192 2.44 -19.80 -6.73
C LYS A 192 3.91 -19.65 -7.12
N ASP A 193 4.39 -18.45 -7.41
CA ASP A 193 5.82 -18.24 -7.73
C ASP A 193 6.72 -18.60 -6.54
N TYR A 194 6.28 -18.31 -5.31
CA TYR A 194 7.01 -18.70 -4.10
C TYR A 194 6.88 -20.20 -3.79
N VAL A 195 5.74 -20.82 -4.09
CA VAL A 195 5.60 -22.30 -4.01
C VAL A 195 6.61 -22.98 -4.93
N LYS A 196 6.74 -22.51 -6.18
CA LYS A 196 7.71 -23.03 -7.16
C LYS A 196 9.17 -22.83 -6.73
N LYS A 197 9.43 -21.84 -5.87
CA LYS A 197 10.75 -21.62 -5.23
C LYS A 197 10.97 -22.51 -4.00
N GLY A 198 10.05 -23.43 -3.71
CA GLY A 198 10.14 -24.39 -2.62
C GLY A 198 9.84 -23.80 -1.25
N PHE A 199 8.94 -22.81 -1.17
CA PHE A 199 8.38 -22.36 0.09
C PHE A 199 6.99 -22.97 0.30
N LYS A 200 6.58 -23.13 1.56
CA LYS A 200 5.19 -23.35 1.92
C LYS A 200 4.50 -21.98 1.95
N VAL A 201 3.42 -21.82 1.20
CA VAL A 201 2.78 -20.52 1.01
C VAL A 201 1.30 -20.59 1.36
N SER A 202 0.78 -19.57 2.03
CA SER A 202 -0.64 -19.43 2.33
C SER A 202 -1.12 -18.00 2.13
N VAL A 203 -2.40 -17.83 1.83
CA VAL A 203 -3.07 -16.52 1.83
C VAL A 203 -4.07 -16.49 2.97
N ALA A 204 -4.23 -15.36 3.63
CA ALA A 204 -5.18 -15.17 4.73
C ALA A 204 -5.82 -13.77 4.66
N ASP A 205 -6.95 -13.59 5.34
CA ASP A 205 -7.51 -12.27 5.60
C ASP A 205 -6.61 -11.51 6.56
N TRP A 206 -6.43 -10.21 6.37
CA TRP A 206 -5.61 -9.35 7.24
C TRP A 206 -6.43 -8.21 7.83
N THR A 207 -6.19 -7.93 9.11
CA THR A 207 -6.77 -6.81 9.85
C THR A 207 -5.69 -6.13 10.68
N TRP A 208 -5.58 -4.81 10.56
CA TRP A 208 -4.67 -4.02 11.41
C TRP A 208 -5.25 -3.90 12.82
N VAL A 209 -4.39 -4.09 13.81
CA VAL A 209 -4.68 -3.85 15.23
C VAL A 209 -4.05 -2.53 15.69
N SER A 210 -2.90 -2.19 15.11
CA SER A 210 -2.21 -0.91 15.24
C SER A 210 -1.49 -0.57 13.94
N ASP A 211 -0.81 0.57 13.87
CA ASP A 211 0.00 0.97 12.71
C ASP A 211 1.15 -0.01 12.37
N ARG A 212 1.54 -0.87 13.33
CA ARG A 212 2.68 -1.79 13.18
C ARG A 212 2.33 -3.25 13.36
N GLU A 213 1.14 -3.55 13.86
CA GLU A 213 0.71 -4.89 14.19
C GLU A 213 -0.67 -5.18 13.61
N GLY A 214 -0.87 -6.42 13.20
CA GLY A 214 -2.16 -6.90 12.78
C GLY A 214 -2.33 -8.37 13.01
N ARG A 215 -3.52 -8.87 12.68
CA ARG A 215 -3.93 -10.26 12.86
C ARG A 215 -4.49 -10.78 11.55
N TYR A 216 -4.28 -12.07 11.32
CA TYR A 216 -4.84 -12.77 10.17
C TYR A 216 -5.78 -13.90 10.56
N SER A 217 -6.72 -14.20 9.68
CA SER A 217 -7.71 -15.27 9.82
C SER A 217 -7.96 -15.95 8.48
N ASN A 218 -8.72 -17.06 8.48
CA ASN A 218 -9.12 -17.76 7.25
C ASN A 218 -7.94 -18.14 6.33
N ARG A 219 -6.88 -18.67 6.94
CA ARG A 219 -5.66 -19.09 6.24
C ARG A 219 -5.96 -20.24 5.27
N ILE A 220 -5.59 -20.07 4.01
CA ILE A 220 -5.72 -21.05 2.93
C ILE A 220 -4.33 -21.31 2.34
N GLU A 221 -3.91 -22.57 2.35
CA GLU A 221 -2.64 -22.99 1.75
C GLU A 221 -2.73 -22.99 0.22
N ILE A 222 -1.69 -22.48 -0.45
CA ILE A 222 -1.59 -22.44 -1.91
C ILE A 222 -0.71 -23.60 -2.36
N THR A 223 -1.23 -24.43 -3.26
CA THR A 223 -0.50 -25.52 -3.90
C THR A 223 -0.27 -25.21 -5.38
N ASP A 224 0.74 -25.86 -5.96
CA ASP A 224 1.10 -25.73 -7.38
C ASP A 224 0.16 -26.55 -8.29
N ASN A 225 -1.10 -26.76 -7.91
CA ASN A 225 -2.01 -27.53 -8.76
C ASN A 225 -2.19 -26.79 -10.11
N ALA A 226 -1.74 -27.49 -11.14
CA ALA A 226 -1.74 -27.12 -12.56
C ALA A 226 -3.14 -26.81 -13.07
#